data_AF-A0A3Q1IQ88-F1
#
_entry.id   AF-A0A3Q1IQ88-F1
#
_cell.length_a   1.000
_cell.length_b   1.000
_cell.length_c   1.000
_cell.angle_alpha   90.00
_cell.angle_beta   90.00
_cell.angle_gamma   90.00
#
_symmetry.space_group_name_H-M   'P 1'
#
loop_
_entity.id
_entity.type
_entity.pdbx_description
1 polymer ?
#
loop_
_entity_poly.entity_id
_entity_poly.type
_entity_poly.pdbx_seq_one_letter_code
_entity_poly.pdbx_strand_id
1 'polypeptide(L)'
;LAAAQLQRDAQFLCSDQRMDTELIDRLVLQLNRIYPQILSDKEAHRFRKLSVPTKVRLVELLKHLYVQGEEACHEFYRGLHIHAEDVYSSLPSRVKERGPVFFLSCLSFVVGIAMLYYYKGEGKTPRCTGLFLHCSAARLSKGAKDVFISYAKVGK
;
A
#
# COMPACT_ATOMS: atom_id res chain seq x y z
N LEU A 1 0.59 -8.62 15.88
CA LEU A 1 0.80 -7.72 17.02
C LEU A 1 1.43 -6.42 16.50
N ALA A 2 0.64 -5.37 16.39
CA ALA A 2 1.01 -4.04 15.92
C ALA A 2 2.09 -3.39 16.78
N ALA A 3 2.14 -3.66 18.09
CA ALA A 3 3.19 -3.11 18.97
C ALA A 3 4.56 -3.73 18.66
N ALA A 4 4.61 -5.04 18.46
CA ALA A 4 5.83 -5.72 18.01
C ALA A 4 6.26 -5.26 16.61
N GLN A 5 5.31 -4.90 15.75
CA GLN A 5 5.60 -4.31 14.45
C GLN A 5 6.23 -2.93 14.58
N LEU A 6 5.62 -2.06 15.40
CA LEU A 6 6.09 -0.70 15.65
C LEU A 6 7.52 -0.69 16.18
N GLN A 7 7.86 -1.64 17.06
CA GLN A 7 9.23 -1.78 17.57
C GLN A 7 10.24 -2.11 16.47
N ARG A 8 9.87 -2.95 15.50
CA ARG A 8 10.73 -3.29 14.35
C ARG A 8 10.86 -2.14 13.36
N ASP A 9 9.77 -1.43 13.13
CA ASP A 9 9.70 -0.35 12.14
C ASP A 9 10.19 1.01 12.68
N ALA A 10 10.33 1.17 14.00
CA ALA A 10 10.72 2.41 14.65
C ALA A 10 12.03 2.98 14.10
N GLN A 11 13.05 2.13 13.86
CA GLN A 11 14.33 2.58 13.32
C GLN A 11 14.18 3.14 11.89
N PHE A 12 13.35 2.50 11.06
CA PHE A 12 13.06 2.96 9.71
C PHE A 12 12.33 4.31 9.76
N LEU A 13 11.25 4.41 10.55
CA LEU A 13 10.48 5.63 10.72
C LEU A 13 11.33 6.81 11.21
N CYS A 14 12.28 6.58 12.12
CA CYS A 14 13.15 7.65 12.63
C CYS A 14 14.24 8.11 11.64
N SER A 15 14.54 7.27 10.64
CA SER A 15 15.58 7.55 9.64
C SER A 15 15.00 8.10 8.34
N ASP A 16 13.72 7.84 8.07
CA ASP A 16 13.05 8.25 6.84
C ASP A 16 12.84 9.78 6.81
N GLN A 17 13.29 10.41 5.73
CA GLN A 17 13.20 11.86 5.55
C GLN A 17 11.74 12.33 5.36
N ARG A 18 10.85 11.45 4.91
CA ARG A 18 9.42 11.74 4.71
C ARG A 18 8.65 11.84 6.03
N MET A 19 9.25 11.38 7.13
CA MET A 19 8.75 11.60 8.48
C MET A 19 9.11 13.02 8.95
N ASP A 20 8.56 14.01 8.26
CA ASP A 20 8.76 15.41 8.55
C ASP A 20 7.85 15.92 9.69
N THR A 21 8.09 17.16 10.11
CA THR A 21 7.35 17.77 11.22
C THR A 21 5.86 17.86 10.95
N GLU A 22 5.47 18.13 9.70
CA GLU A 22 4.07 18.33 9.33
C GLU A 22 3.31 17.00 9.36
N LEU A 23 3.90 15.93 8.82
CA LEU A 23 3.33 14.59 8.88
C LEU A 23 3.16 14.13 10.33
N ILE A 24 4.18 14.33 11.17
CA ILE A 24 4.09 13.97 12.60
C ILE A 24 2.97 14.76 13.28
N ASP A 25 2.80 16.05 13.00
CA ASP A 25 1.71 16.85 13.56
C ASP A 25 0.33 16.35 13.12
N ARG A 26 0.17 15.96 11.84
CA ARG A 26 -1.08 15.37 11.33
C ARG A 26 -1.39 14.04 12.01
N LEU A 27 -0.38 13.17 12.19
CA LEU A 27 -0.53 11.89 12.89
C LEU A 27 -0.94 12.10 14.35
N VAL A 28 -0.30 13.02 15.07
CA VAL A 28 -0.65 13.36 16.45
C VAL A 28 -2.08 13.88 16.55
N LEU A 29 -2.51 14.72 15.59
CA LEU A 29 -3.89 15.22 15.54
C LEU A 29 -4.91 14.11 15.28
N GLN A 30 -4.61 13.18 14.39
CA GLN A 30 -5.50 12.06 14.08
C GLN A 30 -5.63 11.12 15.29
N LEU A 31 -4.53 10.83 15.98
CA LEU A 31 -4.54 10.04 17.23
C LEU A 31 -5.30 10.72 18.39
N ASN A 32 -5.43 12.04 18.37
CA ASN A 32 -6.20 12.78 19.37
C ASN A 32 -7.69 12.86 19.04
N ARG A 33 -8.05 13.02 17.76
CA ARG A 33 -9.42 13.37 17.37
C ARG A 33 -10.29 12.18 16.99
N ILE A 34 -9.70 11.07 16.59
CA ILE A 34 -10.45 9.88 16.15
C ILE A 34 -10.79 9.03 17.37
N TYR A 35 -11.99 8.43 17.37
CA TYR A 35 -12.35 7.39 18.34
C TYR A 35 -11.79 6.03 17.88
N PRO A 36 -11.11 5.28 18.77
CA PRO A 36 -10.82 5.59 20.17
C PRO A 36 -9.73 6.66 20.31
N GLN A 37 -9.90 7.58 21.27
CA GLN A 37 -8.92 8.64 21.52
C GLN A 37 -7.65 8.03 22.12
N ILE A 38 -6.59 7.98 21.32
CA ILE A 38 -5.31 7.39 21.71
C ILE A 38 -4.50 8.39 22.53
N LEU A 39 -4.37 9.62 22.04
CA LEU A 39 -3.68 10.69 22.76
C LEU A 39 -4.69 11.65 23.37
N SER A 40 -4.50 12.02 24.63
CA SER A 40 -5.24 13.13 25.22
C SER A 40 -4.82 14.47 24.61
N ASP A 41 -5.66 15.50 24.73
CA ASP A 41 -5.33 16.86 24.26
C ASP A 41 -4.01 17.39 24.85
N LYS A 42 -3.71 17.04 26.10
CA LYS A 42 -2.48 17.43 26.78
C LYS A 42 -1.25 16.77 26.16
N GLU A 43 -1.34 15.47 25.87
CA GLU A 43 -0.27 14.70 25.22
C GLU A 43 -0.06 15.15 23.79
N ALA A 44 -1.15 15.34 23.03
CA ALA A 44 -1.10 15.83 21.67
C ALA A 44 -0.45 17.23 21.59
N HIS A 45 -0.78 18.13 22.52
CA HIS A 45 -0.14 19.44 22.59
C HIS A 45 1.36 19.34 22.92
N ARG A 46 1.75 18.44 23.83
CA ARG A 46 3.15 18.18 24.17
C ARG A 46 3.94 17.68 22.96
N PHE A 47 3.41 16.70 22.23
CA PHE A 47 4.09 16.11 21.07
C PHE A 47 4.18 17.05 19.87
N ARG A 48 3.40 18.15 19.83
CA ARG A 48 3.43 19.16 18.76
C ARG A 48 4.33 20.36 19.06
N LYS A 49 4.94 20.41 20.24
CA LYS A 49 5.77 21.54 20.64
C LYS A 49 7.02 21.65 19.76
N LEU A 50 7.07 22.69 18.90
CA LEU A 50 8.14 22.93 17.93
C LEU A 50 9.51 23.28 18.55
N SER A 51 9.58 23.49 19.87
CA SER A 51 10.86 23.71 20.57
C SER A 51 11.73 22.45 20.67
N VAL A 52 11.16 21.27 20.39
CA VAL A 52 11.86 19.98 20.45
C VAL A 52 12.13 19.49 19.03
N PRO A 53 13.35 18.99 18.71
CA PRO A 53 13.65 18.44 17.39
C PRO A 53 12.69 17.32 16.99
N THR A 54 12.28 17.33 15.71
CA THR A 54 11.29 16.41 15.12
C THR A 54 11.60 14.93 15.37
N LYS A 55 12.86 14.53 15.22
CA LYS A 55 13.29 13.14 15.46
C LYS A 55 13.10 12.71 16.91
N VAL A 56 13.40 13.60 17.86
CA VAL A 56 13.23 13.32 19.28
C VAL A 56 11.74 13.17 19.61
N ARG A 57 10.91 14.07 19.09
CA ARG A 57 9.44 14.00 19.24
C ARG A 57 8.86 12.69 18.70
N LEU A 58 9.32 12.25 17.53
CA LEU A 58 8.88 11.00 16.92
C LEU A 58 9.27 9.79 17.78
N VAL A 59 10.52 9.73 18.27
CA VAL A 59 10.96 8.62 19.13
C VAL A 59 10.13 8.55 20.42
N GLU A 60 9.89 9.70 21.07
CA GLU A 60 9.05 9.75 22.27
C GLU A 60 7.60 9.33 21.98
N LEU A 61 7.03 9.78 20.86
CA LEU A 61 5.68 9.40 20.43
C LEU A 61 5.57 7.88 20.22
N LEU A 62 6.50 7.29 19.45
CA LEU A 62 6.50 5.85 19.17
C LEU A 62 6.63 5.03 20.46
N LYS A 63 7.49 5.47 21.39
CA LYS A 63 7.64 4.83 22.70
C LYS A 63 6.35 4.92 23.52
N HIS A 64 5.68 6.07 23.50
CA HIS A 64 4.42 6.26 24.22
C HIS A 64 3.31 5.35 23.67
N LEU A 65 3.17 5.26 22.35
CA LEU A 65 2.20 4.39 21.69
C LEU A 65 2.47 2.90 21.97
N TYR A 66 3.74 2.50 22.02
CA TYR A 66 4.13 1.15 22.41
C TYR A 66 3.67 0.81 23.83
N VAL A 67 3.84 1.72 24.78
CA VAL A 67 3.43 1.53 26.18
C VAL A 67 1.90 1.52 26.33
N GLN A 68 1.18 2.30 25.52
CA GLN A 68 -0.29 2.25 25.51
C GLN A 68 -0.85 0.94 24.98
N GLY A 69 -0.13 0.27 24.08
CA GLY A 69 -0.44 -1.09 23.63
C GLY A 69 -0.88 -1.20 22.18
N GLU A 70 -1.53 -2.33 21.87
CA GLU A 70 -1.81 -2.76 20.50
C GLU A 70 -2.75 -1.81 19.74
N GLU A 71 -3.80 -1.31 20.39
CA GLU A 71 -4.80 -0.43 19.77
C GLU A 71 -4.20 0.92 19.37
N ALA A 72 -3.38 1.51 20.24
CA ALA A 72 -2.63 2.73 19.95
C ALA A 72 -1.67 2.56 18.77
N CYS A 73 -0.94 1.45 18.72
CA CYS A 73 -0.05 1.12 17.61
C CYS A 73 -0.83 0.90 16.31
N HIS A 74 -2.03 0.28 16.38
CA HIS A 74 -2.88 0.05 15.22
C HIS A 74 -3.40 1.37 14.62
N GLU A 75 -3.90 2.27 15.46
CA GLU A 75 -4.40 3.59 15.00
C GLU A 75 -3.28 4.47 14.45
N PHE A 76 -2.05 4.32 14.96
CA PHE A 76 -0.88 4.97 14.35
C PHE A 76 -0.64 4.47 12.92
N TYR A 77 -0.67 3.15 12.69
CA TYR A 77 -0.54 2.59 11.34
C TYR A 77 -1.68 2.99 10.42
N ARG A 78 -2.90 3.07 10.95
CA ARG A 78 -4.06 3.59 10.22
C ARG A 78 -3.85 5.04 9.81
N GLY A 79 -3.31 5.85 10.71
CA GLY A 79 -2.87 7.22 10.45
C GLY A 79 -1.84 7.35 9.36
N LEU A 80 -0.78 6.54 9.48
CA LEU A 80 0.31 6.52 8.53
C LEU A 80 -0.21 6.12 7.14
N HIS A 81 -1.13 5.15 7.06
CA HIS A 81 -1.75 4.77 5.80
C HIS A 81 -2.55 5.92 5.14
N ILE A 82 -3.26 6.73 5.94
CA ILE A 82 -4.08 7.85 5.45
C ILE A 82 -3.21 9.04 5.03
N HIS A 83 -2.20 9.38 5.83
CA HIS A 83 -1.44 10.62 5.66
C HIS A 83 -0.10 10.45 4.93
N ALA A 84 0.42 9.23 4.84
CA ALA A 84 1.69 8.89 4.18
C ALA A 84 1.68 7.43 3.71
N GLU A 85 0.81 7.12 2.74
CA GLU A 85 0.68 5.77 2.17
C GLU A 85 2.00 5.24 1.63
N ASP A 86 2.83 6.11 1.08
CA ASP A 86 4.14 5.79 0.53
C ASP A 86 5.15 5.37 1.62
N VAL A 87 5.12 6.01 2.79
CA VAL A 87 5.91 5.60 3.97
C VAL A 87 5.37 4.28 4.51
N TYR A 88 4.05 4.16 4.63
CA TYR A 88 3.39 2.94 5.09
C TYR A 88 3.70 1.72 4.21
N SER A 89 3.65 1.87 2.90
CA SER A 89 3.92 0.79 1.94
C SER A 89 5.39 0.37 1.88
N SER A 90 6.31 1.21 2.35
CA SER A 90 7.75 0.96 2.39
C SER A 90 8.26 0.42 3.74
N LEU A 91 7.35 0.22 4.71
CA LEU A 91 7.72 -0.34 6.01
C LEU A 91 8.36 -1.74 5.87
N PRO A 92 9.46 -2.04 6.59
CA PRO A 92 10.18 -3.32 6.52
C PRO A 92 9.27 -4.52 6.81
N SER A 93 8.57 -4.43 7.94
CA SER A 93 7.13 -4.32 7.86
C SER A 93 6.36 -5.23 6.89
N ARG A 94 5.92 -4.54 5.84
CA ARG A 94 5.02 -4.98 4.77
C ARG A 94 5.79 -5.46 3.55
N VAL A 95 7.02 -4.96 3.38
CA VAL A 95 7.90 -5.39 2.28
C VAL A 95 8.26 -6.87 2.43
N LYS A 96 8.39 -7.39 3.66
CA LYS A 96 8.63 -8.82 3.89
C LYS A 96 7.46 -9.72 3.48
N GLU A 97 6.23 -9.22 3.53
CA GLU A 97 5.04 -10.00 3.11
C GLU A 97 4.82 -9.95 1.60
N ARG A 98 5.24 -8.87 0.94
CA ARG A 98 5.34 -8.79 -0.52
C ARG A 98 6.58 -9.58 -0.97
N GLY A 99 6.53 -10.90 -0.84
CA GLY A 99 7.58 -11.79 -1.31
C GLY A 99 7.91 -11.59 -2.80
N PRO A 100 8.95 -12.26 -3.32
CA PRO A 100 9.40 -12.12 -4.71
C PRO A 100 8.38 -12.62 -5.75
N VAL A 101 7.17 -13.02 -5.34
CA VAL A 101 6.09 -13.55 -6.19
C VAL A 101 5.72 -12.62 -7.35
N PHE A 102 5.83 -11.29 -7.18
CA PHE A 102 5.68 -10.36 -8.29
C PHE A 102 6.77 -10.53 -9.35
N PHE A 103 8.03 -10.66 -8.92
CA PHE A 103 9.15 -10.92 -9.82
C PHE A 103 9.02 -12.29 -10.48
N LEU A 104 8.60 -13.32 -9.74
CA LEU A 104 8.42 -14.68 -10.27
C LEU A 104 7.28 -14.76 -11.30
N SER A 105 6.20 -14.01 -11.13
CA SER A 105 5.10 -13.91 -12.10
C SER A 105 5.53 -13.19 -13.39
N CYS A 106 6.26 -12.08 -13.26
CA CYS A 106 6.79 -11.36 -14.42
C CYS A 106 7.80 -12.22 -15.19
N LEU A 107 8.72 -12.88 -14.48
CA LEU A 107 9.73 -13.74 -15.09
C LEU A 107 9.10 -14.96 -15.78
N SER A 108 8.08 -15.59 -15.20
CA SER A 108 7.41 -16.72 -15.85
C SER A 108 6.66 -16.31 -17.12
N PHE A 109 6.03 -15.13 -17.13
CA PHE A 109 5.37 -14.58 -18.31
C PHE A 109 6.38 -14.23 -19.42
N VAL A 110 7.48 -13.56 -19.09
CA VAL A 110 8.55 -13.22 -20.04
C VAL A 110 9.22 -14.48 -20.61
N VAL A 111 9.53 -15.46 -19.76
CA VAL A 111 10.09 -16.75 -20.19
C VAL A 111 9.10 -17.52 -21.06
N GLY A 112 7.80 -17.52 -20.73
CA GLY A 112 6.77 -18.15 -21.54
C GLY A 112 6.64 -17.52 -22.93
N ILE A 113 6.66 -16.20 -23.02
CA ILE A 113 6.67 -15.46 -24.30
C ILE A 113 7.94 -15.78 -25.08
N ALA A 114 9.11 -15.71 -24.45
CA ALA A 114 10.39 -16.00 -25.10
C ALA A 114 10.42 -17.43 -25.64
N MET A 115 9.94 -18.42 -24.86
CA MET A 115 9.83 -19.80 -25.29
C MET A 115 8.92 -19.94 -26.52
N LEU A 116 7.77 -19.26 -26.55
CA LEU A 116 6.90 -19.24 -27.73
C LEU A 116 7.57 -18.62 -28.96
N TYR A 117 8.37 -17.55 -28.80
CA TYR A 117 9.11 -16.95 -29.91
C TYR A 117 10.24 -17.85 -30.42
N TYR A 118 10.99 -18.48 -29.53
CA TYR A 118 12.11 -19.34 -29.90
C TYR A 118 11.67 -20.69 -30.47
N TYR A 119 10.68 -21.36 -29.88
CA TYR A 119 10.16 -22.63 -30.40
C TYR A 119 9.30 -22.46 -31.66
N LYS A 120 8.83 -21.24 -31.96
CA LYS A 120 8.07 -20.89 -33.17
C LYS A 120 8.95 -20.14 -34.19
N GLY A 121 10.21 -20.53 -34.32
CA GLY A 121 11.00 -20.30 -35.54
C GLY A 121 11.51 -21.66 -36.00
N GLU A 122 11.14 -22.20 -37.15
CA GLU A 122 10.93 -21.59 -38.46
C GLU A 122 9.57 -21.94 -39.08
N GLY A 123 8.83 -20.93 -39.54
CA GLY A 123 7.61 -21.19 -40.30
C GLY A 123 6.72 -19.99 -40.49
N LYS A 124 7.22 -18.99 -41.24
CA LYS A 124 6.45 -17.96 -41.96
C LYS A 124 5.58 -17.04 -41.08
N THR A 125 5.96 -15.75 -41.07
CA THR A 125 5.19 -14.55 -40.69
C THR A 125 3.95 -14.76 -39.80
N PRO A 126 3.93 -14.28 -38.54
CA PRO A 126 2.72 -14.32 -37.74
C PRO A 126 1.73 -13.30 -38.31
N ARG A 127 0.86 -13.76 -39.21
CA ARG A 127 -0.26 -13.00 -39.70
C ARG A 127 -1.15 -12.72 -38.49
N CYS A 128 -1.15 -11.45 -38.11
CA CYS A 128 -1.85 -10.87 -36.99
C CYS A 128 -3.37 -11.03 -37.16
N THR A 129 -3.93 -12.22 -36.92
CA THR A 129 -5.38 -12.44 -36.79
C THR A 129 -5.64 -13.81 -36.13
N GLY A 130 -6.15 -13.85 -34.90
CA GLY A 130 -6.96 -15.00 -34.45
C GLY A 130 -6.43 -15.96 -33.38
N LEU A 131 -5.63 -15.54 -32.39
CA LEU A 131 -5.35 -16.39 -31.21
C LEU A 131 -5.52 -15.70 -29.84
N PHE A 132 -6.24 -14.58 -29.81
CA PHE A 132 -6.71 -13.94 -28.56
C PHE A 132 -8.23 -14.09 -28.35
N LEU A 133 -8.94 -14.81 -29.22
CA LEU A 133 -10.40 -14.94 -29.19
C LEU A 133 -10.93 -16.32 -28.80
N HIS A 134 -10.13 -17.19 -28.19
CA HIS A 134 -10.64 -18.52 -27.80
C HIS A 134 -10.08 -19.05 -26.48
N CYS A 135 -10.22 -18.27 -25.41
CA CYS A 135 -10.34 -18.83 -24.05
C CYS A 135 -11.03 -17.87 -23.07
N SER A 136 -12.08 -17.18 -23.52
CA SER A 136 -13.01 -16.49 -22.61
C SER A 136 -14.18 -17.42 -22.27
N ALA A 137 -13.87 -18.56 -21.64
CA ALA A 137 -14.88 -19.49 -21.16
C ALA A 137 -14.52 -20.05 -19.78
N ALA A 138 -14.19 -19.16 -18.84
CA ALA A 138 -14.39 -19.46 -17.42
C ALA A 138 -15.64 -18.69 -16.98
N ARG A 139 -16.78 -19.41 -16.93
CA ARG A 139 -18.01 -18.95 -16.31
C ARG A 139 -17.72 -18.51 -14.88
N LEU A 140 -17.80 -17.22 -14.61
CA LEU A 140 -18.08 -16.74 -13.27
C LEU A 140 -18.80 -15.39 -13.35
N SER A 141 -20.13 -15.43 -13.44
CA SER A 141 -20.93 -14.54 -12.60
C SER A 141 -22.37 -15.02 -12.55
N LYS A 142 -22.88 -15.06 -11.33
CA LYS A 142 -24.30 -15.18 -11.02
C LYS A 142 -24.74 -13.75 -10.72
N GLY A 143 -25.57 -13.17 -11.58
CA GLY A 143 -26.52 -12.12 -11.20
C GLY A 143 -26.18 -10.68 -11.60
N ALA A 144 -27.29 -9.99 -11.94
CA ALA A 144 -27.51 -8.56 -12.21
C ALA A 144 -27.08 -8.08 -13.61
N LYS A 145 -27.99 -8.02 -14.60
CA LYS A 145 -29.12 -7.10 -14.84
C LYS A 145 -28.72 -5.67 -15.24
N ASP A 146 -28.93 -5.44 -16.53
CA ASP A 146 -29.51 -4.27 -17.17
C ASP A 146 -28.66 -3.04 -17.54
N VAL A 147 -29.13 -2.46 -18.65
CA VAL A 147 -28.88 -1.13 -19.24
C VAL A 147 -27.77 -1.13 -20.31
N PHE A 148 -28.11 -1.42 -21.57
CA PHE A 148 -28.41 -0.44 -22.66
C PHE A 148 -27.38 0.70 -22.73
N ILE A 149 -26.75 0.98 -23.87
CA ILE A 149 -27.37 1.69 -25.00
C ILE A 149 -26.59 1.38 -26.29
N SER A 150 -27.35 1.06 -27.36
CA SER A 150 -26.87 0.96 -28.73
C SER A 150 -27.01 2.31 -29.43
N TYR A 151 -25.93 2.84 -30.00
CA TYR A 151 -25.96 3.85 -31.06
C TYR A 151 -24.75 3.63 -31.98
N ALA A 152 -24.90 2.75 -32.97
CA ALA A 152 -24.06 2.79 -34.16
C ALA A 152 -24.78 3.66 -35.20
N LYS A 153 -24.27 4.88 -35.33
CA LYS A 153 -24.67 5.92 -36.27
C LYS A 153 -24.27 5.53 -37.69
N VAL A 154 -25.26 5.58 -38.58
CA VAL A 154 -25.27 5.81 -40.04
C VAL A 154 -23.98 6.31 -40.70
N GLY A 155 -23.73 5.76 -41.90
CA GLY A 155 -23.01 6.40 -43.02
C GLY A 155 -22.08 5.40 -43.72
N LYS A 156 -22.15 5.14 -45.02
CA LYS A 156 -22.88 5.72 -46.14
C LYS A 156 -22.88 4.68 -47.26
#